data_AF-A0A4R4ACC9-F1
#
_entry.id   AF-A0A4R4ACC9-F1
#
_cell.length_a   1.000
_cell.length_b   1.000
_cell.length_c   1.000
_cell.angle_alpha   90.00
_cell.angle_beta   90.00
_cell.angle_gamma   90.00
#
_symmetry.space_group_name_H-M   'P 1'
#
loop_
_entity.id
_entity.type
_entity.pdbx_description
1 polymer ?
#
loop_
_entity_poly.entity_id
_entity_poly.type
_entity_poly.pdbx_seq_one_letter_code
_entity_poly.pdbx_strand_id
1 'polypeptide(L)'
;MEALAEHCVKEARFKDPASAEIVEIGDMGSKIITYANREIVAQRLPIKVNARNGYGGYGGATWYDCYLSRASNQVFMVVAR
;
A
#
# COMPACT_ATOMS: atom_id res chain seq x y z
N MET A 1 -9.25 9.96 -0.60
CA MET A 1 -8.72 8.59 -0.49
C MET A 1 -7.73 8.29 -1.59
N GLU A 2 -8.00 8.69 -2.84
CA GLU A 2 -7.08 8.53 -3.98
C GLU A 2 -5.66 9.07 -3.72
N ALA A 3 -5.51 10.30 -3.21
CA ALA A 3 -4.20 10.86 -2.88
C ALA A 3 -3.39 10.02 -1.86
N LEU A 4 -4.06 9.35 -0.92
CA LEU A 4 -3.40 8.44 0.03
C LEU A 4 -2.99 7.13 -0.65
N ALA A 5 -3.83 6.62 -1.55
CA ALA A 5 -3.52 5.44 -2.35
C ALA A 5 -2.31 5.70 -3.27
N GLU A 6 -2.26 6.86 -3.93
CA GLU A 6 -1.09 7.28 -4.72
C GLU A 6 0.18 7.38 -3.88
N HIS A 7 0.09 7.96 -2.68
CA HIS A 7 1.24 8.03 -1.79
C HIS A 7 1.70 6.64 -1.36
N CYS A 8 0.76 5.72 -1.09
CA CYS A 8 1.10 4.34 -0.81
C CYS A 8 1.79 3.65 -1.99
N VAL A 9 1.33 3.88 -3.23
CA VAL A 9 1.99 3.34 -4.42
C VAL A 9 3.43 3.84 -4.55
N LYS A 10 3.70 5.11 -4.19
CA LYS A 10 5.05 5.69 -4.19
C LYS A 10 5.97 5.08 -3.13
N GLU A 11 5.43 4.80 -1.94
CA GLU A 11 6.20 4.17 -0.85
C GLU A 11 6.38 2.65 -1.06
N ALA A 12 5.51 2.04 -1.86
CA ALA A 12 5.62 0.65 -2.23
C ALA A 12 6.82 0.42 -3.17
N ARG A 13 7.64 -0.57 -2.84
CA ARG A 13 8.85 -0.91 -3.60
C ARG A 13 8.54 -1.77 -4.83
N PHE A 14 7.75 -1.25 -5.76
CA PHE A 14 7.48 -1.92 -7.04
C PHE A 14 8.75 -2.02 -7.89
N LYS A 15 8.82 -3.04 -8.75
CA LYS A 15 9.96 -3.24 -9.67
C LYS A 15 10.03 -2.17 -10.75
N ASP A 16 8.87 -1.74 -11.24
CA ASP A 16 8.73 -0.62 -12.15
C ASP A 16 7.65 0.34 -11.60
N PRO A 17 8.04 1.32 -10.76
CA PRO A 17 7.10 2.24 -10.13
C PRO A 17 6.30 3.09 -11.14
N ALA A 18 6.87 3.39 -12.31
CA ALA A 18 6.20 4.18 -13.34
C ALA A 18 5.04 3.42 -14.00
N SER A 19 5.07 2.09 -13.94
CA SER A 19 4.02 1.22 -14.46
C SER A 19 2.89 0.91 -13.48
N ALA A 20 2.99 1.37 -12.23
CA ALA A 20 2.06 1.02 -11.17
C ALA A 20 0.73 1.77 -11.31
N GLU A 21 -0.34 1.01 -11.53
CA GLU A 21 -1.69 1.53 -11.68
C GLU A 21 -2.59 1.04 -10.55
N ILE A 22 -3.33 1.96 -9.93
CA ILE A 22 -4.33 1.63 -8.91
C ILE A 22 -5.59 1.15 -9.62
N VAL A 23 -5.93 -0.11 -9.41
CA VAL A 23 -7.12 -0.76 -9.98
C VAL A 23 -8.32 -0.58 -9.06
N GLU A 24 -8.10 -0.63 -7.75
CA GLU A 24 -9.17 -0.60 -6.75
C GLU A 24 -8.64 -0.03 -5.43
N ILE A 25 -9.47 0.72 -4.72
CA ILE A 25 -9.18 1.23 -3.37
C ILE A 25 -10.26 0.65 -2.45
N GLY A 26 -9.86 -0.14 -1.46
CA GLY A 26 -10.78 -0.71 -0.49
C GLY A 26 -11.01 0.22 0.71
N ASP A 27 -11.87 -0.23 1.62
CA ASP A 27 -12.26 0.57 2.78
C ASP A 27 -11.12 0.74 3.79
N MET A 28 -10.93 1.99 4.21
CA MET A 28 -9.98 2.34 5.25
C MET A 28 -10.51 1.91 6.63
N GLY A 29 -9.65 1.31 7.45
CA GLY A 29 -10.03 0.88 8.79
C GLY A 29 -8.87 0.88 9.77
N SER A 30 -9.16 0.92 11.07
CA SER A 30 -8.11 0.84 12.10
C SER A 30 -7.69 -0.61 12.34
N LYS A 31 -6.38 -0.87 12.45
CA LYS A 31 -5.82 -2.19 12.72
C LYS A 31 -4.63 -2.09 13.68
N ILE A 32 -4.54 -3.02 14.62
CA ILE A 32 -3.35 -3.19 15.47
C ILE A 32 -2.31 -3.97 14.67
N ILE A 33 -1.09 -3.45 14.60
CA ILE A 33 0.04 -4.11 13.96
C ILE A 33 1.27 -4.09 14.87
N THR A 34 2.15 -5.06 14.67
CA THR A 34 3.49 -5.03 15.27
C THR A 34 4.43 -4.26 14.35
N TYR A 35 4.94 -3.13 14.83
CA TYR A 35 5.92 -2.30 14.13
C TYR A 35 7.08 -1.99 15.07
N ALA A 36 8.31 -2.28 14.63
CA ALA A 36 9.52 -2.12 15.44
C ALA A 36 9.42 -2.77 16.85
N ASN A 37 8.93 -4.01 16.91
CA ASN A 37 8.70 -4.79 18.15
C ASN A 37 7.70 -4.17 19.14
N ARG A 38 6.84 -3.25 18.69
CA ARG A 38 5.76 -2.68 19.50
C ARG A 38 4.42 -2.82 18.79
N GLU A 39 3.36 -3.05 19.55
CA GLU A 39 2.01 -3.00 19.02
C GLU A 39 1.55 -1.54 18.91
N ILE A 40 1.13 -1.15 17.72
CA ILE A 40 0.60 0.19 17.45
C ILE A 40 -0.74 0.09 16.73
N VAL A 41 -1.60 1.09 16.96
CA VAL A 41 -2.83 1.26 16.19
C VAL A 41 -2.51 2.08 14.93
N ALA A 42 -2.69 1.47 13.77
CA ALA A 42 -2.50 2.10 12.46
C ALA A 42 -3.83 2.21 11.72
N GLN A 43 -3.91 3.15 10.78
CA GLN A 43 -4.92 3.11 9.72
C GLN A 43 -4.44 2.15 8.64
N ARG A 44 -5.30 1.25 8.19
CA ARG A 44 -5.06 0.32 7.08
C ARG A 44 -5.90 0.77 5.91
N LEU A 45 -5.25 1.03 4.78
CA LEU A 45 -5.88 1.29 3.49
C LEU A 45 -5.49 0.16 2.52
N PRO A 46 -6.37 -0.80 2.24
CA PRO A 46 -6.12 -1.79 1.21
C PRO A 46 -6.21 -1.16 -0.18
N ILE A 47 -5.21 -1.40 -1.02
CA ILE A 47 -5.19 -0.97 -2.42
C ILE A 47 -4.89 -2.15 -3.33
N LYS A 48 -5.49 -2.17 -4.51
CA LYS A 48 -5.21 -3.16 -5.55
C LYS A 48 -4.41 -2.49 -6.64
N VAL A 49 -3.20 -2.98 -6.89
CA VAL A 49 -2.26 -2.36 -7.81
C VAL A 49 -1.84 -3.37 -8.87
N ASN A 50 -1.86 -2.94 -10.13
CA ASN A 50 -1.27 -3.66 -11.24
C ASN A 50 0.02 -2.95 -11.64
N ALA A 51 1.16 -3.64 -11.53
CA ALA A 51 2.47 -3.10 -11.88
C ALA A 51 3.25 -4.14 -12.68
N ARG A 52 4.20 -3.69 -13.52
CA ARG A 52 5.07 -4.60 -14.27
C ARG A 52 6.01 -5.34 -13.31
N ASN A 53 6.21 -6.61 -13.61
CA ASN A 53 7.22 -7.42 -12.97
C ASN A 53 8.62 -7.09 -13.54
N GLY A 54 9.67 -7.72 -12.98
CA GLY A 54 11.04 -7.51 -13.44
C GLY A 54 11.33 -7.96 -14.89
N TYR A 55 10.39 -8.63 -15.56
CA TYR A 55 10.49 -9.05 -16.96
C TYR A 55 9.69 -8.13 -17.91
N GLY A 56 9.15 -7.01 -17.41
CA GLY A 56 8.41 -6.03 -18.21
C GLY A 56 6.95 -6.40 -18.52
N GLY A 57 6.47 -7.53 -18.00
CA GLY A 57 5.08 -7.98 -18.17
C GLY A 57 4.18 -7.64 -16.97
N TYR A 58 2.87 -7.56 -17.20
CA TYR A 58 1.88 -7.46 -16.13
C TYR A 58 1.47 -8.86 -15.66
N GLY A 59 1.67 -9.16 -14.39
CA GLY A 59 1.28 -10.44 -13.78
C GLY A 59 -0.17 -10.46 -13.26
N GLY A 60 -0.87 -9.33 -13.34
CA GLY A 60 -2.19 -9.13 -12.76
C GLY A 60 -2.18 -8.24 -11.52
N ALA A 61 -3.36 -7.73 -11.17
CA ALA A 61 -3.52 -6.80 -10.06
C ALA A 61 -3.45 -7.53 -8.71
N THR A 62 -2.63 -7.04 -7.79
CA THR A 62 -2.38 -7.63 -6.46
C THR A 62 -2.83 -6.67 -5.37
N TRP A 63 -3.36 -7.20 -4.26
CA TRP A 63 -3.73 -6.41 -3.10
C TRP A 63 -2.54 -6.11 -2.21
N TYR A 64 -2.47 -4.87 -1.72
CA TYR A 64 -1.49 -4.38 -0.77
C TYR A 64 -2.22 -3.72 0.39
N ASP A 65 -1.74 -3.95 1.61
CA ASP A 65 -2.16 -3.22 2.79
C ASP A 65 -1.19 -2.06 3.03
N CYS A 66 -1.69 -0.84 2.91
CA CYS A 66 -0.98 0.38 3.28
C CYS A 66 -1.28 0.72 4.73
N TYR A 67 -0.25 0.78 5.58
CA TYR A 67 -0.38 1.18 6.97
C TYR A 67 0.06 2.63 7.14
N LEU A 68 -0.86 3.46 7.61
CA LEU A 68 -0.67 4.88 7.84
C LEU A 68 -0.69 5.22 9.32
N SER A 69 0.13 6.20 9.70
CA SER A 69 0.16 6.75 11.04
C SER A 69 -1.19 7.39 11.36
N ARG A 70 -1.78 7.06 12.50
CA ARG A 70 -3.05 7.66 12.93
C ARG A 70 -2.98 9.18 13.11
N ALA A 71 -1.81 9.72 13.43
CA ALA A 71 -1.62 11.14 13.72
C ALA A 71 -1.35 11.98 12.48
N SER A 72 -0.57 11.46 11.53
CA SER A 72 -0.09 12.23 10.37
C SER A 72 -0.58 11.73 9.01
N ASN A 73 -1.30 10.60 8.98
CA ASN A 73 -1.65 9.87 7.75
C ASN A 73 -0.45 9.59 6.82
N GLN A 74 0.77 9.59 7.37
CA GLN A 74 1.96 9.20 6.64
C GLN A 74 2.01 7.69 6.52
N VAL A 75 2.28 7.21 5.30
CA VAL A 75 2.52 5.79 5.02
C VAL A 75 3.87 5.43 5.61
N PHE A 76 3.93 4.37 6.42
CA PHE A 76 5.19 3.89 7.01
C PHE A 76 5.45 2.41 6.75
N MET A 77 4.46 1.69 6.23
CA MET A 77 4.61 0.29 5.84
C MET A 77 3.60 -0.06 4.75
N VAL A 78 4.07 -0.73 3.70
CA VAL A 78 3.21 -1.29 2.64
C VAL A 78 3.56 -2.77 2.50
N VAL A 79 2.55 -3.64 2.58
CA VAL A 79 2.75 -5.10 2.58
C VAL A 79 1.83 -5.72 1.54
N ALA A 80 2.37 -6.61 0.70
CA ALA A 80 1.54 -7.43 -0.18
C ALA A 80 0.69 -8.39 0.66
N ARG A 81 -0.58 -8.56 0.27
CA ARG A 81 -1.50 -9.47 0.95
C ARG A 81 -1.29 -10.91 0.53
#